data_AF-A0A4E9FMC0-F1
#
_entry.id   AF-A0A4E9FMC0-F1
#
_cell.length_a   1.000
_cell.length_b   1.000
_cell.length_c   1.000
_cell.angle_alpha   90.00
_cell.angle_beta   90.00
_cell.angle_gamma   90.00
#
_symmetry.space_group_name_H-M   'P 1'
#
loop_
_entity.id
_entity.type
_entity.pdbx_description
1 polymer ?
#
loop_
_entity_poly.entity_id
_entity_poly.type
_entity_poly.pdbx_seq_one_letter_code
_entity_poly.pdbx_strand_id
1 'polypeptide(L)'
;MDDIGLLVIGPKFIQDIDILLANVSKTITSKLYVRVAAELDLFEVLSQVYMEGSRVCDTLDIRVIIDDSRERTFKAVISEDKTIECNRTVEKSYDSVVLGGTFDRLHNGHKLLLSRAVMAASKRIICGITCGDMIKKKVLWELMESFEERAKNVQKFVEDISCTVRCEVHPIMDPYGPSIVDPDLRAIVVSSETEKGGHAVNDRRKEKNLPVLDLIKINLIDGKDELIGEYKLSSSTRRRALLGTFLKPFKFEKFPQPFVIGLTGGIASGKTDAANFLSENGCEVVNCDKLVHELYERETMIATNIAVRFGGSVVQDGLVDRKKLGTIVSSDKEKLRMLNDILWPSLKNKVKGIIAQSKAEFVVVDAAILLDAGWDTDGIVHQSVLWIETILHPKRQKKQSIHK
;
A
#
# COMPACT_ATOMS: atom_id res chain seq x y z
N MET A 1 25.85 -11.13 -14.90
CA MET A 1 24.73 -12.05 -14.64
C MET A 1 23.79 -11.34 -13.69
N ASP A 2 22.49 -11.44 -13.92
CA ASP A 2 21.50 -10.96 -12.95
C ASP A 2 21.74 -11.65 -11.60
N ASP A 3 21.45 -10.94 -10.50
CA ASP A 3 21.68 -11.45 -9.14
C ASP A 3 20.63 -12.49 -8.73
N ILE A 4 20.63 -13.61 -9.45
CA ILE A 4 19.65 -14.67 -9.37
C ILE A 4 20.34 -15.95 -8.89
N GLY A 5 19.84 -16.53 -7.81
CA GLY A 5 20.31 -17.79 -7.25
C GLY A 5 19.35 -18.95 -7.51
N LEU A 6 19.87 -20.17 -7.41
CA LEU A 6 19.09 -21.40 -7.28
C LEU A 6 19.45 -22.08 -5.97
N LEU A 7 18.44 -22.40 -5.17
CA LEU A 7 18.55 -23.28 -4.01
C LEU A 7 17.82 -24.59 -4.31
N VAL A 8 18.50 -25.72 -4.14
CA VAL A 8 17.92 -27.06 -4.24
C VAL A 8 17.81 -27.64 -2.84
N ILE A 9 16.57 -27.87 -2.39
CA ILE A 9 16.25 -28.37 -1.05
C ILE A 9 16.05 -29.88 -1.12
N GLY A 10 16.89 -30.62 -0.39
CA GLY A 10 16.70 -32.03 -0.09
C GLY A 10 16.32 -32.25 1.39
N PRO A 11 16.37 -33.51 1.85
CA PRO A 11 15.97 -33.88 3.21
C PRO A 11 16.81 -33.26 4.33
N LYS A 12 18.05 -32.82 4.07
CA LYS A 12 18.88 -32.22 5.13
C LYS A 12 18.60 -30.72 5.26
N PHE A 13 18.55 -29.99 4.15
CA PHE A 13 18.34 -28.54 4.14
C PHE A 13 16.97 -28.13 4.63
N ILE A 14 15.96 -29.00 4.52
CA ILE A 14 14.64 -28.66 5.05
C ILE A 14 14.64 -28.49 6.57
N GLN A 15 15.53 -29.20 7.29
CA GLN A 15 15.60 -29.12 8.76
C GLN A 15 16.19 -27.79 9.24
N ASP A 16 17.07 -27.16 8.44
CA ASP A 16 17.79 -25.92 8.76
C ASP A 16 17.45 -24.78 7.78
N ILE A 17 16.20 -24.76 7.29
CA ILE A 17 15.81 -23.90 6.17
C ILE A 17 15.96 -22.41 6.48
N ASP A 18 15.77 -21.99 7.73
CA ASP A 18 15.91 -20.61 8.16
C ASP A 18 17.37 -20.14 8.14
N ILE A 19 18.28 -20.94 8.69
CA ILE A 19 19.73 -20.69 8.66
C ILE A 19 20.22 -20.64 7.21
N LEU A 20 19.72 -21.56 6.38
CA LEU A 20 20.07 -21.63 4.98
C LEU A 20 19.62 -20.38 4.22
N LEU A 21 18.35 -19.98 4.35
CA LEU A 21 17.83 -18.77 3.71
C LEU A 21 18.53 -17.49 4.19
N ALA A 22 18.87 -17.40 5.48
CA ALA A 22 19.63 -16.29 6.05
C ALA A 22 21.08 -16.20 5.52
N ASN A 23 21.69 -17.34 5.18
CA ASN A 23 23.02 -17.36 4.59
C ASN A 23 22.99 -17.05 3.09
N VAL A 24 22.02 -17.59 2.36
CA VAL A 24 21.85 -17.32 0.92
C VAL A 24 21.54 -15.85 0.67
N SER A 25 20.74 -15.20 1.53
CA SER A 25 20.39 -13.78 1.39
C SER A 25 21.58 -12.82 1.49
N LYS A 26 22.71 -13.26 2.07
CA LYS A 26 23.96 -12.47 2.10
C LYS A 26 24.66 -12.42 0.75
N THR A 27 24.40 -13.39 -0.13
CA THR A 27 25.09 -13.53 -1.43
C THR A 27 24.18 -13.24 -2.62
N ILE A 28 22.89 -13.57 -2.48
CA ILE A 28 21.82 -13.34 -3.46
C ILE A 28 20.84 -12.36 -2.85
N THR A 29 20.72 -11.20 -3.45
CA THR A 29 19.92 -10.08 -2.94
C THR A 29 18.68 -9.80 -3.78
N SER A 30 18.67 -10.18 -5.07
CA SER A 30 17.52 -9.92 -5.95
C SER A 30 16.49 -11.04 -5.93
N LYS A 31 16.84 -12.23 -6.46
CA LYS A 31 15.86 -13.32 -6.64
C LYS A 31 16.48 -14.69 -6.35
N LEU A 32 15.76 -15.50 -5.57
CA LEU A 32 16.15 -16.89 -5.27
C LEU A 32 15.08 -17.84 -5.79
N TYR A 33 15.44 -18.66 -6.77
CA TYR A 33 14.61 -19.79 -7.16
C TYR A 33 14.87 -20.97 -6.22
N VAL A 34 13.82 -21.72 -5.92
CA VAL A 34 13.91 -22.91 -5.08
C VAL A 34 13.37 -24.12 -5.85
N ARG A 35 14.16 -25.18 -5.94
CA ARG A 35 13.71 -26.52 -6.38
C ARG A 35 13.69 -27.43 -5.17
N VAL A 36 12.72 -28.34 -5.15
CA VAL A 36 12.52 -29.28 -4.05
C VAL A 36 12.76 -30.69 -4.56
N ALA A 37 13.46 -31.52 -3.78
CA ALA A 37 13.69 -32.93 -4.06
C ALA A 37 12.38 -33.70 -4.20
N ALA A 38 12.26 -34.54 -5.24
CA ALA A 38 11.02 -35.20 -5.65
C ALA A 38 10.36 -36.05 -4.54
N GLU A 39 11.16 -36.58 -3.61
CA GLU A 39 10.70 -37.36 -2.46
C GLU A 39 10.04 -36.54 -1.34
N LEU A 40 10.20 -35.22 -1.33
CA LEU A 40 9.59 -34.34 -0.33
C LEU A 40 8.23 -33.82 -0.80
N ASP A 41 7.31 -33.63 0.15
CA ASP A 41 6.04 -32.96 -0.11
C ASP A 41 6.28 -31.50 -0.54
N LEU A 42 5.85 -31.17 -1.76
CA LEU A 42 6.12 -29.85 -2.33
C LEU A 42 5.44 -28.75 -1.52
N PHE A 43 4.21 -28.97 -1.07
CA PHE A 43 3.41 -27.93 -0.44
C PHE A 43 3.92 -27.63 0.96
N GLU A 44 4.31 -28.65 1.72
CA GLU A 44 4.92 -28.51 3.03
C GLU A 44 6.22 -27.71 2.96
N VAL A 45 7.13 -28.10 2.06
CA VAL A 45 8.41 -27.39 1.85
C VAL A 45 8.17 -25.96 1.39
N LEU A 46 7.27 -25.75 0.43
CA LEU A 46 6.94 -24.43 -0.08
C LEU A 46 6.38 -23.51 1.02
N SER A 47 5.51 -24.06 1.89
CA SER A 47 4.98 -23.33 3.03
C SER A 47 6.10 -22.93 3.99
N GLN A 48 7.00 -23.85 4.35
CA GLN A 48 8.13 -23.56 5.24
C GLN A 48 9.08 -22.51 4.64
N VAL A 49 9.44 -22.65 3.36
CA VAL A 49 10.31 -21.70 2.65
C VAL A 49 9.73 -20.29 2.67
N TYR A 50 8.43 -20.15 2.37
CA TYR A 50 7.78 -18.84 2.38
C TYR A 50 7.62 -18.26 3.78
N MET A 51 7.33 -19.09 4.77
CA MET A 51 7.25 -18.67 6.16
C MET A 51 8.61 -18.19 6.69
N GLU A 52 9.64 -19.04 6.61
CA GLU A 52 10.97 -18.70 7.11
C GLU A 52 11.63 -17.58 6.31
N GLY A 53 11.48 -17.58 4.98
CA GLY A 53 11.97 -16.50 4.13
C GLY A 53 11.38 -15.14 4.49
N SER A 54 10.14 -15.10 4.98
CA SER A 54 9.54 -13.86 5.48
C SER A 54 10.14 -13.38 6.80
N ARG A 55 10.64 -14.30 7.62
CA ARG A 55 11.22 -14.00 8.93
C ARG A 55 12.68 -13.58 8.81
N VAL A 56 13.45 -14.23 7.95
CA VAL A 56 14.92 -14.08 7.91
C VAL A 56 15.45 -13.30 6.70
N CYS A 57 14.67 -13.18 5.62
CA CYS A 57 15.10 -12.48 4.41
C CYS A 57 13.91 -11.92 3.59
N ASP A 58 13.10 -11.09 4.23
CA ASP A 58 11.82 -10.57 3.73
C ASP A 58 11.89 -9.75 2.42
N THR A 59 13.08 -9.21 2.11
CA THR A 59 13.38 -8.44 0.90
C THR A 59 13.77 -9.32 -0.30
N LEU A 60 14.22 -10.56 -0.06
CA LEU A 60 14.63 -11.48 -1.12
C LEU A 60 13.42 -12.04 -1.86
N ASP A 61 13.39 -11.92 -3.19
CA ASP A 61 12.30 -12.49 -4.00
C ASP A 61 12.47 -14.01 -4.15
N ILE A 62 11.96 -14.76 -3.16
CA ILE A 62 11.97 -16.22 -3.19
C ILE A 62 10.82 -16.74 -4.08
N ARG A 63 11.12 -17.70 -4.96
CA ARG A 63 10.15 -18.35 -5.86
C ARG A 63 10.38 -19.86 -5.88
N VAL A 64 9.44 -20.63 -5.34
CA VAL A 64 9.50 -22.10 -5.38
C VAL A 64 8.95 -22.57 -6.72
N ILE A 65 9.78 -23.27 -7.48
CA ILE A 65 9.44 -23.82 -8.79
C ILE A 65 8.54 -25.04 -8.59
N ILE A 66 7.36 -25.04 -9.21
CA ILE A 66 6.38 -26.13 -9.14
C ILE A 66 6.54 -27.06 -10.33
N ASP A 67 6.52 -26.49 -11.54
CA ASP A 67 6.77 -27.17 -12.80
C ASP A 67 7.49 -26.20 -13.73
N ASP A 68 8.57 -26.63 -14.37
CA ASP A 68 9.38 -25.69 -15.13
C ASP A 68 10.21 -26.38 -16.19
N SER A 69 10.14 -25.82 -17.40
CA SER A 69 10.90 -26.24 -18.57
C SER A 69 11.87 -25.17 -19.05
N ARG A 70 12.00 -24.04 -18.33
CA ARG A 70 12.80 -22.90 -18.79
C ARG A 70 14.25 -23.04 -18.32
N GLU A 71 15.19 -22.90 -19.24
CA GLU A 71 16.59 -22.70 -18.91
C GLU A 71 16.79 -21.32 -18.27
N ARG A 72 17.50 -21.29 -17.14
CA ARG A 72 17.91 -20.06 -16.44
C ARG A 72 19.38 -20.18 -16.11
N THR A 73 20.10 -19.06 -16.22
CA THR A 73 21.47 -18.96 -15.74
C THR A 73 21.46 -18.39 -14.32
N PHE A 74 22.16 -19.05 -13.41
CA PHE A 74 22.23 -18.65 -12.00
C PHE A 74 23.63 -18.15 -11.65
N LYS A 75 23.70 -17.06 -10.89
CA LYS A 75 24.95 -16.56 -10.31
C LYS A 75 25.52 -17.56 -9.30
N ALA A 76 24.65 -18.21 -8.54
CA ALA A 76 25.03 -19.25 -7.59
C ALA A 76 23.98 -20.37 -7.58
N VAL A 77 24.45 -21.60 -7.43
CA VAL A 77 23.62 -22.79 -7.20
C VAL A 77 24.03 -23.38 -5.84
N ILE A 78 23.09 -23.40 -4.90
CA ILE A 78 23.25 -24.01 -3.58
C ILE A 78 22.47 -25.32 -3.57
N SER A 79 23.14 -26.44 -3.30
CA SER A 79 22.53 -27.76 -3.19
C SER A 79 23.27 -28.61 -2.16
N GLU A 80 22.57 -29.51 -1.46
CA GLU A 80 23.19 -30.53 -0.60
C GLU A 80 24.02 -31.50 -1.42
N ASP A 81 23.46 -31.92 -2.55
CA ASP A 81 24.02 -32.92 -3.46
C ASP A 81 23.65 -32.54 -4.89
N LYS A 82 24.60 -32.72 -5.81
CA LYS A 82 24.39 -32.44 -7.24
C LYS A 82 23.45 -33.45 -7.92
N THR A 83 23.16 -34.57 -7.26
CA THR A 83 22.36 -35.68 -7.80
C THR A 83 20.88 -35.65 -7.40
N ILE A 84 20.44 -34.66 -6.61
CA ILE A 84 19.04 -34.55 -6.17
C ILE A 84 18.10 -34.46 -7.37
N GLU A 85 17.26 -35.46 -7.52
CA GLU A 85 16.18 -35.44 -8.50
C GLU A 85 15.07 -34.49 -8.04
N CYS A 86 14.82 -33.46 -8.84
CA CYS A 86 13.74 -32.50 -8.59
C CYS A 86 12.55 -32.68 -9.53
N ASN A 87 12.67 -33.60 -10.51
CA ASN A 87 11.61 -33.85 -11.48
C ASN A 87 10.45 -34.54 -10.76
N ARG A 88 9.29 -33.89 -10.78
CA ARG A 88 8.05 -34.42 -10.22
C ARG A 88 6.90 -34.10 -11.14
N THR A 89 5.88 -34.95 -11.13
CA THR A 89 4.58 -34.63 -11.71
C THR A 89 3.67 -34.19 -10.57
N VAL A 90 3.16 -32.95 -10.61
CA VAL A 90 2.19 -32.47 -9.64
C VAL A 90 0.80 -32.81 -10.14
N GLU A 91 0.06 -33.65 -9.40
CA GLU A 91 -1.31 -34.01 -9.74
C GLU A 91 -2.25 -32.80 -9.54
N LYS A 92 -2.76 -32.26 -10.64
CA LYS A 92 -3.61 -31.06 -10.68
C LYS A 92 -5.07 -31.47 -10.84
N SER A 93 -5.84 -31.38 -9.76
CA SER A 93 -7.21 -31.92 -9.68
C SER A 93 -8.28 -31.11 -10.41
N TYR A 94 -7.99 -29.86 -10.79
CA TYR A 94 -9.00 -28.95 -11.33
C TYR A 94 -8.54 -28.32 -12.65
N ASP A 95 -9.42 -28.28 -13.64
CA ASP A 95 -9.15 -27.58 -14.90
C ASP A 95 -8.95 -26.08 -14.70
N SER A 96 -9.79 -25.46 -13.88
CA SER A 96 -9.81 -24.01 -13.67
C SER A 96 -10.06 -23.67 -12.20
N VAL A 97 -9.16 -22.85 -11.65
CA VAL A 97 -9.17 -22.44 -10.24
C VAL A 97 -9.23 -20.93 -10.15
N VAL A 98 -9.97 -20.40 -9.17
CA VAL A 98 -10.05 -18.96 -8.91
C VAL A 98 -9.47 -18.60 -7.55
N LEU A 99 -8.89 -17.41 -7.44
CA LEU A 99 -8.55 -16.79 -6.16
C LEU A 99 -8.72 -15.28 -6.27
N GLY A 100 -8.81 -14.59 -5.12
CA GLY A 100 -8.98 -13.15 -5.06
C GLY A 100 -8.18 -12.52 -3.93
N GLY A 101 -7.76 -11.26 -4.13
CA GLY A 101 -6.96 -10.55 -3.14
C GLY A 101 -6.52 -9.17 -3.61
N THR A 102 -5.81 -8.44 -2.74
CA THR A 102 -5.22 -7.16 -3.11
C THR A 102 -3.96 -7.34 -3.94
N PHE A 103 -3.15 -8.36 -3.66
CA PHE A 103 -1.87 -8.63 -4.35
C PHE A 103 -0.94 -7.42 -4.46
N ASP A 104 -1.06 -6.47 -3.54
CA ASP A 104 -0.21 -5.29 -3.45
C ASP A 104 1.15 -5.69 -2.88
N ARG A 105 2.23 -5.34 -3.58
CA ARG A 105 3.62 -5.63 -3.20
C ARG A 105 3.81 -7.08 -2.81
N LEU A 106 3.67 -7.98 -3.79
CA LEU A 106 3.63 -9.44 -3.62
C LEU A 106 4.62 -9.95 -2.56
N HIS A 107 4.09 -10.34 -1.40
CA HIS A 107 4.84 -10.92 -0.29
C HIS A 107 4.60 -12.44 -0.23
N ASN A 108 5.36 -13.14 0.59
CA ASN A 108 5.37 -14.61 0.62
C ASN A 108 4.01 -15.23 0.99
N GLY A 109 3.17 -14.54 1.78
CA GLY A 109 1.77 -14.95 1.98
C GLY A 109 0.93 -14.99 0.68
N HIS A 110 1.05 -13.99 -0.20
CA HIS A 110 0.41 -14.05 -1.52
C HIS A 110 1.03 -15.14 -2.40
N LYS A 111 2.35 -15.32 -2.32
CA LYS A 111 3.05 -16.35 -3.09
C LYS A 111 2.57 -17.74 -2.71
N LEU A 112 2.40 -18.03 -1.42
CA LEU A 112 1.81 -19.29 -0.93
C LEU A 112 0.40 -19.52 -1.51
N LEU A 113 -0.46 -18.48 -1.48
CA LEU A 113 -1.81 -18.55 -2.03
C LEU A 113 -1.82 -18.82 -3.54
N LEU A 114 -1.00 -18.10 -4.31
CA LEU A 114 -0.86 -18.27 -5.75
C LEU A 114 -0.27 -19.65 -6.10
N SER A 115 0.79 -20.07 -5.38
CA SER A 115 1.40 -21.38 -5.56
C SER A 115 0.41 -22.51 -5.29
N ARG A 116 -0.45 -22.39 -4.27
CA ARG A 116 -1.50 -23.39 -4.03
C ARG A 116 -2.48 -23.49 -5.19
N ALA A 117 -2.83 -22.35 -5.81
CA ALA A 117 -3.68 -22.34 -7.01
C ALA A 117 -2.98 -22.98 -8.21
N VAL A 118 -1.68 -22.73 -8.40
CA VAL A 118 -0.85 -23.37 -9.45
C VAL A 118 -0.75 -24.88 -9.27
N MET A 119 -0.61 -25.36 -8.04
CA MET A 119 -0.61 -26.79 -7.75
C MET A 119 -1.98 -27.45 -7.95
N ALA A 120 -3.07 -26.68 -7.89
CA ALA A 120 -4.43 -27.20 -8.05
C ALA A 120 -4.94 -27.17 -9.50
N ALA A 121 -4.51 -26.18 -10.29
CA ALA A 121 -5.01 -25.93 -11.64
C ALA A 121 -4.20 -26.66 -12.72
N SER A 122 -4.87 -27.35 -13.65
CA SER A 122 -4.24 -28.03 -14.79
C SER A 122 -4.19 -27.18 -16.06
N LYS A 123 -5.12 -26.21 -16.24
CA LYS A 123 -5.16 -25.35 -17.45
C LYS A 123 -5.02 -23.87 -17.13
N ARG A 124 -5.82 -23.34 -16.22
CA ARG A 124 -5.82 -21.89 -15.94
C ARG A 124 -6.17 -21.53 -14.50
N ILE A 125 -5.68 -20.36 -14.11
CA ILE A 125 -5.98 -19.69 -12.85
C ILE A 125 -6.57 -18.33 -13.16
N ILE A 126 -7.73 -18.02 -12.58
CA ILE A 126 -8.28 -16.67 -12.54
C ILE A 126 -7.87 -16.01 -11.22
N CYS A 127 -7.17 -14.89 -11.30
CA CYS A 127 -6.81 -14.07 -10.16
C CYS A 127 -7.59 -12.75 -10.17
N GLY A 128 -8.52 -12.60 -9.23
CA GLY A 128 -9.26 -11.36 -9.01
C GLY A 128 -8.46 -10.37 -8.16
N ILE A 129 -8.08 -9.24 -8.73
CA ILE A 129 -7.29 -8.20 -8.05
C ILE A 129 -8.22 -7.05 -7.63
N THR A 130 -8.30 -6.77 -6.32
CA THR A 130 -9.18 -5.72 -5.79
C THR A 130 -8.85 -4.35 -6.39
N CYS A 131 -9.89 -3.65 -6.84
CA CYS A 131 -9.86 -2.32 -7.46
C CYS A 131 -11.04 -1.45 -6.99
N GLY A 132 -11.11 -0.21 -7.48
CA GLY A 132 -12.23 0.71 -7.21
C GLY A 132 -12.39 1.05 -5.72
N ASP A 133 -13.62 1.31 -5.28
CA ASP A 133 -13.89 1.72 -3.89
C ASP A 133 -13.54 0.66 -2.84
N MET A 134 -13.38 -0.60 -3.23
CA MET A 134 -12.96 -1.66 -2.32
C MET A 134 -11.55 -1.46 -1.76
N ILE A 135 -10.65 -0.81 -2.51
CA ILE A 135 -9.28 -0.54 -2.01
C ILE A 135 -9.27 0.55 -0.96
N LYS A 136 -10.18 1.54 -1.04
CA LYS A 136 -10.25 2.69 -0.13
C LYS A 136 -10.49 2.30 1.33
N LYS A 137 -11.02 1.10 1.56
CA LYS A 137 -11.21 0.52 2.91
C LYS A 137 -9.92 -0.05 3.51
N LYS A 138 -8.81 -0.09 2.77
CA LYS A 138 -7.53 -0.63 3.23
C LYS A 138 -6.67 0.49 3.82
N VAL A 139 -5.94 0.16 4.89
CA VAL A 139 -4.96 1.07 5.53
C VAL A 139 -3.93 1.52 4.50
N LEU A 140 -3.71 2.83 4.33
CA LEU A 140 -2.77 3.42 3.36
C LEU A 140 -3.01 2.99 1.90
N TRP A 141 -4.27 2.95 1.46
CA TRP A 141 -4.62 2.52 0.10
C TRP A 141 -4.01 3.44 -0.98
N GLU A 142 -3.73 4.69 -0.64
CA GLU A 142 -3.06 5.68 -1.48
C GLU A 142 -1.63 5.26 -1.87
N LEU A 143 -1.03 4.38 -1.07
CA LEU A 143 0.31 3.82 -1.31
C LEU A 143 0.26 2.46 -2.00
N MET A 144 -0.93 1.98 -2.38
CA MET A 144 -1.05 0.73 -3.15
C MET A 144 -0.52 0.93 -4.57
N GLU A 145 0.11 -0.11 -5.08
CA GLU A 145 0.50 -0.20 -6.48
C GLU A 145 -0.75 -0.14 -7.39
N SER A 146 -0.56 0.39 -8.60
CA SER A 146 -1.65 0.44 -9.59
C SER A 146 -2.16 -0.98 -9.92
N PHE A 147 -3.34 -1.07 -10.51
CA PHE A 147 -3.86 -2.37 -10.94
C PHE A 147 -2.90 -3.04 -11.93
N GLU A 148 -2.36 -2.29 -12.88
CA GLU A 148 -1.46 -2.78 -13.93
C GLU A 148 -0.18 -3.37 -13.35
N GLU A 149 0.44 -2.69 -12.37
CA GLU A 149 1.66 -3.18 -11.73
C GLU A 149 1.39 -4.43 -10.89
N ARG A 150 0.29 -4.45 -10.12
CA ARG A 150 -0.10 -5.65 -9.34
C ARG A 150 -0.42 -6.83 -10.26
N ALA A 151 -1.15 -6.59 -11.36
CA ALA A 151 -1.50 -7.62 -12.34
C ALA A 151 -0.26 -8.21 -12.99
N LYS A 152 0.67 -7.36 -13.45
CA LYS A 152 1.95 -7.77 -13.99
C LYS A 152 2.76 -8.60 -13.00
N ASN A 153 2.80 -8.20 -11.74
CA ASN A 153 3.54 -8.91 -10.69
C ASN A 153 2.94 -10.29 -10.39
N VAL A 154 1.61 -10.42 -10.39
CA VAL A 154 0.92 -11.72 -10.27
C VAL A 154 1.24 -12.62 -11.47
N GLN A 155 1.08 -12.13 -12.70
CA GLN A 155 1.35 -12.90 -13.92
C GLN A 155 2.79 -13.39 -13.96
N LYS A 156 3.74 -12.46 -13.76
CA LYS A 156 5.17 -12.77 -13.72
C LYS A 156 5.52 -13.78 -12.63
N PHE A 157 4.85 -13.75 -11.49
CA PHE A 157 5.06 -14.75 -10.44
C PHE A 157 4.59 -16.13 -10.87
N VAL A 158 3.36 -16.25 -11.36
CA VAL A 158 2.80 -17.55 -11.80
C VAL A 158 3.63 -18.14 -12.94
N GLU A 159 3.99 -17.32 -13.93
CA GLU A 159 4.85 -17.74 -15.03
C GLU A 159 6.24 -18.18 -14.55
N ASP A 160 6.84 -17.50 -13.57
CA ASP A 160 8.18 -17.88 -13.11
C ASP A 160 8.21 -19.25 -12.39
N ILE A 161 7.10 -19.68 -11.78
CA ILE A 161 7.02 -20.93 -11.01
C ILE A 161 6.34 -22.09 -11.75
N SER A 162 5.62 -21.80 -12.84
CA SER A 162 4.89 -22.78 -13.64
C SER A 162 4.86 -22.41 -15.12
N CYS A 163 5.03 -23.42 -15.99
CA CYS A 163 4.84 -23.29 -17.43
C CYS A 163 3.58 -24.02 -17.95
N THR A 164 2.86 -24.74 -17.09
CA THR A 164 1.72 -25.57 -17.48
C THR A 164 0.36 -24.89 -17.28
N VAL A 165 0.30 -23.77 -16.55
CA VAL A 165 -0.97 -23.06 -16.28
C VAL A 165 -0.95 -21.65 -16.82
N ARG A 166 -2.08 -21.25 -17.41
CA ARG A 166 -2.31 -19.86 -17.83
C ARG A 166 -2.79 -19.03 -16.63
N CYS A 167 -2.21 -17.83 -16.45
CA CYS A 167 -2.67 -16.87 -15.45
C CYS A 167 -3.53 -15.77 -16.10
N GLU A 168 -4.81 -15.70 -15.73
CA GLU A 168 -5.76 -14.68 -16.15
C GLU A 168 -6.03 -13.75 -14.98
N VAL A 169 -5.74 -12.45 -15.15
CA VAL A 169 -5.89 -11.46 -14.08
C VAL A 169 -7.03 -10.51 -14.42
N HIS A 170 -7.94 -10.31 -13.47
CA HIS A 170 -9.12 -9.46 -13.65
C HIS A 170 -9.24 -8.45 -12.51
N PRO A 171 -9.58 -7.18 -12.80
CA PRO A 171 -9.95 -6.23 -11.77
C PRO A 171 -11.28 -6.66 -11.15
N ILE A 172 -11.39 -6.61 -9.82
CA ILE A 172 -12.66 -6.84 -9.11
C ILE A 172 -13.06 -5.57 -8.35
N MET A 173 -14.26 -5.07 -8.63
CA MET A 173 -14.85 -3.89 -7.98
C MET A 173 -15.99 -4.27 -7.03
N ASP A 174 -16.29 -5.58 -6.92
CA ASP A 174 -17.21 -6.17 -5.98
C ASP A 174 -16.56 -7.40 -5.29
N PRO A 175 -17.14 -7.92 -4.19
CA PRO A 175 -16.57 -9.04 -3.44
C PRO A 175 -16.45 -10.38 -4.18
N TYR A 176 -17.07 -10.52 -5.35
CA TYR A 176 -17.21 -11.81 -6.06
C TYR A 176 -16.40 -11.83 -7.36
N GLY A 177 -16.49 -10.76 -8.16
CA GLY A 177 -15.81 -10.64 -9.44
C GLY A 177 -16.15 -11.78 -10.42
N PRO A 178 -15.18 -12.31 -11.19
CA PRO A 178 -15.43 -13.33 -12.21
C PRO A 178 -15.94 -14.67 -11.64
N SER A 179 -15.78 -14.90 -10.32
CA SER A 179 -16.17 -16.15 -9.67
C SER A 179 -17.67 -16.44 -9.69
N ILE A 180 -18.52 -15.45 -9.97
CA ILE A 180 -19.99 -15.61 -10.07
C ILE A 180 -20.50 -15.44 -11.51
N VAL A 181 -19.60 -15.51 -12.48
CA VAL A 181 -19.89 -15.37 -13.92
C VAL A 181 -19.37 -16.57 -14.70
N ASP A 182 -18.16 -17.04 -14.40
CA ASP A 182 -17.51 -18.13 -15.11
C ASP A 182 -18.03 -19.52 -14.66
N PRO A 183 -18.71 -20.29 -15.53
CA PRO A 183 -19.26 -21.59 -15.19
C PRO A 183 -18.21 -22.71 -15.15
N ASP A 184 -17.05 -22.52 -15.76
CA ASP A 184 -16.01 -23.55 -15.91
C ASP A 184 -15.09 -23.63 -14.68
N LEU A 185 -15.16 -22.65 -13.78
CA LEU A 185 -14.46 -22.69 -12.49
C LEU A 185 -14.93 -23.88 -11.64
N ARG A 186 -13.97 -24.59 -11.04
CA ARG A 186 -14.22 -25.79 -10.22
C ARG A 186 -13.78 -25.66 -8.77
N ALA A 187 -12.77 -24.84 -8.50
CA ALA A 187 -12.29 -24.61 -7.13
C ALA A 187 -11.96 -23.15 -6.88
N ILE A 188 -12.05 -22.73 -5.62
CA ILE A 188 -11.60 -21.44 -5.11
C ILE A 188 -10.53 -21.64 -4.04
N VAL A 189 -9.38 -20.98 -4.19
CA VAL A 189 -8.34 -20.98 -3.15
C VAL A 189 -8.55 -19.80 -2.22
N VAL A 190 -8.62 -20.10 -0.93
CA VAL A 190 -8.80 -19.11 0.14
C VAL A 190 -7.79 -19.34 1.25
N SER A 191 -7.45 -18.27 1.96
CA SER A 191 -6.77 -18.37 3.24
C SER A 191 -7.76 -18.57 4.38
N SER A 192 -7.25 -18.96 5.55
CA SER A 192 -8.05 -18.99 6.79
C SER A 192 -8.78 -17.67 7.08
N GLU A 193 -8.20 -16.51 6.77
CA GLU A 193 -8.88 -15.22 6.99
C GLU A 193 -9.97 -14.93 5.94
N THR A 194 -9.87 -15.53 4.74
CA THR A 194 -10.76 -15.26 3.61
C THR A 194 -11.75 -16.38 3.30
N GLU A 195 -11.77 -17.43 4.12
CA GLU A 195 -12.68 -18.58 4.01
C GLU A 195 -14.16 -18.19 3.92
N LYS A 196 -14.58 -17.21 4.74
CA LYS A 196 -15.95 -16.66 4.69
C LYS A 196 -16.31 -16.08 3.32
N GLY A 197 -15.33 -15.49 2.63
CA GLY A 197 -15.49 -14.98 1.27
C GLY A 197 -15.74 -16.12 0.26
N GLY A 198 -15.03 -17.24 0.42
CA GLY A 198 -15.25 -18.44 -0.40
C GLY A 198 -16.66 -19.01 -0.24
N HIS A 199 -17.18 -19.06 0.98
CA HIS A 199 -18.57 -19.45 1.23
C HIS A 199 -19.57 -18.46 0.59
N ALA A 200 -19.36 -17.16 0.73
CA ALA A 200 -20.22 -16.14 0.13
C ALA A 200 -20.25 -16.21 -1.42
N VAL A 201 -19.12 -16.54 -2.05
CA VAL A 201 -19.05 -16.81 -3.50
C VAL A 201 -19.95 -18.01 -3.85
N ASN A 202 -19.84 -19.11 -3.11
CA ASN A 202 -20.64 -20.30 -3.36
C ASN A 202 -22.14 -20.08 -3.18
N ASP A 203 -22.54 -19.29 -2.19
CA ASP A 203 -23.94 -18.91 -2.02
C ASP A 203 -24.44 -18.12 -3.23
N ARG A 204 -23.65 -17.16 -3.75
CA ARG A 204 -24.01 -16.45 -4.98
C ARG A 204 -23.98 -17.29 -6.24
N ARG A 205 -23.13 -18.30 -6.32
CA ARG A 205 -23.12 -19.25 -7.44
C ARG A 205 -24.38 -20.10 -7.44
N LYS A 206 -24.83 -20.60 -6.27
CA LYS A 206 -26.10 -21.34 -6.13
C LYS A 206 -27.29 -20.50 -6.59
N GLU A 207 -27.37 -19.25 -6.15
CA GLU A 207 -28.45 -18.32 -6.57
C GLU A 207 -28.47 -18.06 -8.08
N LYS A 208 -27.33 -18.21 -8.76
CA LYS A 208 -27.18 -18.04 -10.21
C LYS A 208 -27.21 -19.35 -10.99
N ASN A 209 -27.52 -20.48 -10.35
CA ASN A 209 -27.48 -21.82 -10.95
C ASN A 209 -26.10 -22.20 -11.54
N LEU A 210 -25.02 -21.69 -10.94
CA LEU A 210 -23.64 -22.07 -11.28
C LEU A 210 -23.15 -23.23 -10.39
N PRO A 211 -22.27 -24.12 -10.89
CA PRO A 211 -21.69 -25.19 -10.08
C PRO A 211 -20.95 -24.63 -8.86
N VAL A 212 -21.15 -25.21 -7.69
CA VAL A 212 -20.43 -24.83 -6.46
C VAL A 212 -18.94 -25.12 -6.64
N LEU A 213 -18.09 -24.23 -6.10
CA LEU A 213 -16.64 -24.38 -6.13
C LEU A 213 -16.16 -25.14 -4.90
N ASP A 214 -15.22 -26.07 -5.10
CA ASP A 214 -14.49 -26.68 -3.99
C ASP A 214 -13.61 -25.64 -3.29
N LEU A 215 -13.70 -25.56 -1.95
CA LEU A 215 -12.87 -24.66 -1.16
C LEU A 215 -11.52 -25.30 -0.88
N ILE A 216 -10.45 -24.72 -1.45
CA ILE A 216 -9.08 -25.08 -1.13
C ILE A 216 -8.56 -24.07 -0.10
N LYS A 217 -8.56 -24.46 1.16
CA LYS A 217 -8.08 -23.62 2.27
C LYS A 217 -6.58 -23.76 2.47
N ILE A 218 -5.89 -22.63 2.64
CA ILE A 218 -4.52 -22.57 3.14
C ILE A 218 -4.46 -21.90 4.51
N ASN A 219 -3.56 -22.38 5.36
CA ASN A 219 -3.23 -21.70 6.60
C ASN A 219 -2.12 -20.70 6.33
N LEU A 220 -2.46 -19.41 6.30
CA LEU A 220 -1.48 -18.35 6.45
C LEU A 220 -1.21 -18.21 7.95
N ILE A 221 0.03 -18.42 8.37
CA ILE A 221 0.41 -18.24 9.77
C ILE A 221 0.79 -16.77 9.94
N ASP A 222 -0.04 -16.02 10.66
CA ASP A 222 0.32 -14.74 11.27
C ASP A 222 1.37 -15.04 12.36
N GLY A 223 2.60 -14.53 12.25
CA GLY A 223 3.55 -14.54 13.39
C GLY A 223 3.27 -13.39 14.37
N LYS A 224 4.25 -12.83 15.11
CA LYS A 224 4.06 -11.76 16.15
C LYS A 224 5.02 -10.52 16.06
N ASP A 225 4.56 -9.32 15.69
CA ASP A 225 5.28 -8.03 15.63
C ASP A 225 5.62 -7.69 17.06
N GLU A 226 6.88 -7.49 17.45
CA GLU A 226 7.17 -7.20 18.86
C GLU A 226 6.74 -5.78 19.28
N LEU A 227 6.45 -4.90 18.33
CA LEU A 227 5.92 -3.55 18.59
C LEU A 227 4.41 -3.53 18.89
N ILE A 228 3.65 -4.58 18.49
CA ILE A 228 2.15 -4.59 18.57
C ILE A 228 1.55 -5.99 18.88
N GLY A 229 2.33 -7.07 18.78
CA GLY A 229 1.94 -8.46 18.99
C GLY A 229 1.54 -9.28 17.75
N GLU A 230 1.72 -8.83 16.49
CA GLU A 230 1.29 -9.57 15.26
C GLU A 230 2.30 -9.53 14.05
N TYR A 231 3.03 -10.61 13.71
CA TYR A 231 3.75 -10.74 12.43
C TYR A 231 2.58 -10.90 11.48
N LYS A 232 2.16 -9.77 10.92
CA LYS A 232 1.27 -9.79 9.80
C LYS A 232 2.09 -9.55 8.55
N LEU A 233 2.38 -10.67 7.88
CA LEU A 233 2.74 -10.76 6.46
C LEU A 233 1.61 -10.15 5.63
N SER A 234 1.57 -8.82 5.54
CA SER A 234 0.48 -8.14 4.84
C SER A 234 0.99 -6.97 4.01
N SER A 235 0.32 -6.72 2.89
CA SER A 235 0.51 -5.51 2.08
C SER A 235 0.45 -4.22 2.91
N SER A 236 -0.28 -4.20 4.03
CA SER A 236 -0.34 -3.02 4.91
C SER A 236 1.01 -2.70 5.55
N THR A 237 1.77 -3.71 5.96
CA THR A 237 3.10 -3.55 6.57
C THR A 237 4.08 -3.00 5.54
N ARG A 238 4.06 -3.55 4.31
CA ARG A 238 4.90 -3.05 3.22
C ARG A 238 4.56 -1.61 2.83
N ARG A 239 3.29 -1.21 2.87
CA ARG A 239 2.89 0.19 2.65
C ARG A 239 3.29 1.10 3.81
N ARG A 240 3.19 0.64 5.05
CA ARG A 240 3.71 1.36 6.21
C ARG A 240 5.21 1.62 6.11
N ALA A 241 5.99 0.67 5.61
CA ALA A 241 7.43 0.84 5.40
C ALA A 241 7.79 1.91 4.34
N LEU A 242 6.84 2.34 3.51
CA LEU A 242 7.04 3.46 2.59
C LEU A 242 6.84 4.82 3.24
N LEU A 243 6.24 4.88 4.42
CA LEU A 243 6.08 6.14 5.14
C LEU A 243 7.47 6.71 5.45
N GLY A 244 7.64 8.01 5.19
CA GLY A 244 8.94 8.67 5.32
C GLY A 244 9.87 8.49 4.11
N THR A 245 9.51 7.69 3.11
CA THR A 245 10.25 7.59 1.84
C THR A 245 9.71 8.57 0.80
N PHE A 246 10.54 8.95 -0.17
CA PHE A 246 10.08 9.74 -1.31
C PHE A 246 9.22 8.90 -2.25
N LEU A 247 7.94 9.22 -2.32
CA LEU A 247 6.99 8.54 -3.21
C LEU A 247 7.20 8.89 -4.69
N LYS A 248 7.80 10.06 -4.97
CA LYS A 248 8.17 10.50 -6.31
C LYS A 248 9.64 10.89 -6.30
N PRO A 249 10.41 10.53 -7.34
CA PRO A 249 11.81 10.91 -7.43
C PRO A 249 11.95 12.44 -7.44
N PHE A 250 13.03 12.93 -6.81
CA PHE A 250 13.36 14.35 -6.86
C PHE A 250 13.64 14.78 -8.29
N LYS A 251 13.06 15.92 -8.67
CA LYS A 251 13.27 16.55 -9.97
C LYS A 251 14.43 17.56 -9.96
N PHE A 252 15.17 17.65 -8.86
CA PHE A 252 16.18 18.68 -8.65
C PHE A 252 17.57 18.06 -8.66
N GLU A 253 18.45 18.54 -9.55
CA GLU A 253 19.89 18.23 -9.49
C GLU A 253 20.59 18.96 -8.33
N LYS A 254 20.06 20.13 -7.95
CA LYS A 254 20.44 20.89 -6.76
C LYS A 254 19.20 21.40 -6.03
N PHE A 255 19.19 21.27 -4.71
CA PHE A 255 18.09 21.78 -3.90
C PHE A 255 18.03 23.31 -3.97
N PRO A 256 16.85 23.91 -4.28
CA PRO A 256 16.64 25.34 -4.09
C PRO A 256 16.82 25.69 -2.61
N GLN A 257 17.27 26.92 -2.34
CA GLN A 257 17.37 27.46 -0.98
C GLN A 257 16.46 28.69 -0.80
N PRO A 258 15.51 28.68 0.15
CA PRO A 258 15.16 27.53 1.00
C PRO A 258 14.50 26.40 0.19
N PHE A 259 14.70 25.16 0.63
CA PHE A 259 13.88 24.05 0.16
C PHE A 259 12.54 24.10 0.88
N VAL A 260 11.43 23.98 0.15
CA VAL A 260 10.10 24.28 0.70
C VAL A 260 9.28 23.01 0.71
N ILE A 261 8.87 22.60 1.90
CA ILE A 261 8.11 21.39 2.19
C ILE A 261 6.68 21.80 2.54
N GLY A 262 5.69 21.35 1.78
CA GLY A 262 4.29 21.51 2.12
C GLY A 262 3.84 20.44 3.09
N LEU A 263 3.56 20.78 4.35
CA LEU A 263 3.00 19.85 5.34
C LEU A 263 1.47 19.98 5.36
N THR A 264 0.78 18.89 5.05
CA THR A 264 -0.69 18.86 5.02
C THR A 264 -1.24 17.56 5.59
N GLY A 265 -2.51 17.54 5.98
CA GLY A 265 -3.13 16.39 6.63
C GLY A 265 -4.51 16.72 7.20
N GLY A 266 -5.30 15.68 7.44
CA GLY A 266 -6.66 15.82 7.95
C GLY A 266 -6.75 16.39 9.37
N ILE A 267 -7.98 16.72 9.78
CA ILE A 267 -8.25 17.18 11.15
C ILE A 267 -7.79 16.11 12.16
N ALA A 268 -7.12 16.56 13.22
CA ALA A 268 -6.60 15.71 14.30
C ALA A 268 -5.55 14.67 13.85
N SER A 269 -4.92 14.83 12.67
CA SER A 269 -3.95 13.86 12.18
C SER A 269 -2.58 13.86 12.88
N GLY A 270 -2.36 14.78 13.82
CA GLY A 270 -1.04 15.02 14.44
C GLY A 270 -0.12 15.93 13.62
N LYS A 271 -0.63 16.62 12.60
CA LYS A 271 0.13 17.57 11.77
C LYS A 271 0.88 18.62 12.58
N THR A 272 0.26 19.16 13.63
CA THR A 272 0.88 20.16 14.51
C THR A 272 2.09 19.58 15.24
N ASP A 273 2.03 18.31 15.68
CA ASP A 273 3.15 17.64 16.34
C ASP A 273 4.29 17.41 15.34
N ALA A 274 3.98 17.01 14.10
CA ALA A 274 4.96 16.88 13.03
C ALA A 274 5.63 18.22 12.68
N ALA A 275 4.85 19.30 12.63
CA ALA A 275 5.36 20.65 12.41
C ALA A 275 6.31 21.08 13.55
N ASN A 276 5.94 20.83 14.80
CA ASN A 276 6.79 21.13 15.96
C ASN A 276 8.10 20.33 15.91
N PHE A 277 8.03 19.02 15.62
CA PHE A 277 9.20 18.18 15.47
C PHE A 277 10.16 18.70 14.38
N LEU A 278 9.63 19.11 13.22
CA LEU A 278 10.44 19.70 12.15
C LEU A 278 11.08 21.02 12.58
N SER A 279 10.34 21.86 13.32
CA SER A 279 10.87 23.09 13.88
C SER A 279 12.03 22.85 14.84
N GLU A 280 11.89 21.86 15.73
CA GLU A 280 12.93 21.47 16.69
C GLU A 280 14.19 20.91 16.00
N ASN A 281 14.05 20.39 14.78
CA ASN A 281 15.14 19.90 13.94
C ASN A 281 15.67 20.94 12.92
N GLY A 282 15.41 22.23 13.15
CA GLY A 282 16.03 23.32 12.40
C GLY A 282 15.29 23.79 11.15
N CYS A 283 14.09 23.28 10.88
CA CYS A 283 13.23 23.82 9.82
C CYS A 283 12.54 25.10 10.29
N GLU A 284 12.38 26.09 9.41
CA GLU A 284 11.49 27.21 9.66
C GLU A 284 10.05 26.81 9.33
N VAL A 285 9.12 26.94 10.27
CA VAL A 285 7.72 26.52 10.07
C VAL A 285 6.80 27.72 9.86
N VAL A 286 6.16 27.77 8.70
CA VAL A 286 5.13 28.74 8.33
C VAL A 286 3.75 28.13 8.62
N ASN A 287 3.17 28.48 9.77
CA ASN A 287 1.84 28.00 10.16
C ASN A 287 0.73 28.83 9.48
N CYS A 288 0.04 28.24 8.50
CA CYS A 288 -0.97 28.95 7.73
C CYS A 288 -2.23 29.28 8.55
N ASP A 289 -2.59 28.47 9.55
CA ASP A 289 -3.75 28.76 10.41
C ASP A 289 -3.51 30.04 11.23
N LYS A 290 -2.28 30.25 11.73
CA LYS A 290 -1.88 31.50 12.39
C LYS A 290 -1.92 32.68 11.42
N LEU A 291 -1.38 32.52 10.20
CA LEU A 291 -1.39 33.59 9.19
C LEU A 291 -2.81 33.98 8.76
N VAL A 292 -3.74 33.02 8.68
CA VAL A 292 -5.16 33.30 8.41
C VAL A 292 -5.76 34.17 9.51
N HIS A 293 -5.41 33.92 10.78
CA HIS A 293 -5.88 34.77 11.88
C HIS A 293 -5.41 36.22 11.72
N GLU A 294 -4.16 36.42 11.31
CA GLU A 294 -3.62 37.77 11.05
C GLU A 294 -4.32 38.47 9.87
N LEU A 295 -4.83 37.72 8.89
CA LEU A 295 -5.62 38.27 7.78
C LEU A 295 -7.03 38.70 8.19
N TYR A 296 -7.51 38.27 9.36
CA TYR A 296 -8.80 38.66 9.91
C TYR A 296 -8.74 39.88 10.85
N GLU A 297 -7.53 40.39 11.10
CA GLU A 297 -7.31 41.57 11.94
C GLU A 297 -7.94 42.83 11.34
N ARG A 298 -8.06 43.85 12.20
CA ARG A 298 -8.73 45.12 11.88
C ARG A 298 -8.14 45.80 10.65
N GLU A 299 -9.03 46.44 9.90
CA GLU A 299 -8.69 47.32 8.76
C GLU A 299 -7.93 46.62 7.62
N THR A 300 -7.96 45.29 7.60
CA THR A 300 -7.44 44.51 6.48
C THR A 300 -8.42 44.54 5.30
N MET A 301 -7.90 44.53 4.08
CA MET A 301 -8.72 44.42 2.87
C MET A 301 -9.56 43.12 2.86
N ILE A 302 -9.07 42.08 3.52
CA ILE A 302 -9.79 40.81 3.74
C ILE A 302 -11.04 41.04 4.58
N ALA A 303 -10.93 41.73 5.73
CA ALA A 303 -12.08 42.04 6.57
C ALA A 303 -13.15 42.83 5.81
N THR A 304 -12.74 43.84 5.02
CA THR A 304 -13.67 44.61 4.17
C THR A 304 -14.37 43.72 3.14
N ASN A 305 -13.64 42.87 2.43
CA ASN A 305 -14.23 41.95 1.43
C ASN A 305 -15.19 40.94 2.08
N ILE A 306 -14.87 40.46 3.29
CA ILE A 306 -15.75 39.58 4.05
C ILE A 306 -17.02 40.31 4.48
N ALA A 307 -16.93 41.56 4.96
CA ALA A 307 -18.10 42.36 5.33
C ALA A 307 -19.04 42.58 4.13
N VAL A 308 -18.49 42.86 2.95
CA VAL A 308 -19.27 43.05 1.71
C VAL A 308 -19.98 41.77 1.29
N ARG A 309 -19.33 40.60 1.43
CA ARG A 309 -19.84 39.32 0.90
C ARG A 309 -20.73 38.56 1.89
N PHE A 310 -20.42 38.60 3.18
CA PHE A 310 -21.10 37.84 4.23
C PHE A 310 -21.93 38.72 5.17
N GLY A 311 -21.92 40.04 4.94
CA GLY A 311 -22.67 41.03 5.69
C GLY A 311 -21.92 41.60 6.89
N GLY A 312 -22.28 42.82 7.29
CA GLY A 312 -21.66 43.50 8.43
C GLY A 312 -21.80 42.76 9.77
N SER A 313 -22.74 41.81 9.90
CA SER A 313 -22.90 41.02 11.14
C SER A 313 -21.70 40.13 11.46
N VAL A 314 -20.87 39.78 10.48
CA VAL A 314 -19.65 38.98 10.67
C VAL A 314 -18.39 39.81 10.87
N VAL A 315 -18.47 41.14 10.79
CA VAL A 315 -17.33 42.05 11.01
C VAL A 315 -17.76 43.14 11.99
N GLN A 316 -17.18 43.14 13.20
CA GLN A 316 -17.44 44.15 14.21
C GLN A 316 -16.19 44.99 14.44
N ASP A 317 -16.32 46.32 14.36
CA ASP A 317 -15.21 47.28 14.50
C ASP A 317 -14.01 46.94 13.60
N GLY A 318 -14.31 46.56 12.34
CA GLY A 318 -13.30 46.16 11.36
C GLY A 318 -12.67 44.78 11.61
N LEU A 319 -13.00 44.09 12.70
CA LEU A 319 -12.48 42.77 13.07
C LEU A 319 -13.47 41.66 12.67
N VAL A 320 -12.98 40.59 12.05
CA VAL A 320 -13.84 39.48 11.64
C VAL A 320 -14.21 38.60 12.84
N ASP A 321 -15.51 38.41 13.06
CA ASP A 321 -16.05 37.43 14.01
C ASP A 321 -15.99 36.03 13.39
N ARG A 322 -14.84 35.37 13.58
CA ARG A 322 -14.57 34.01 13.09
C ARG A 322 -15.64 32.99 13.47
N LYS A 323 -16.28 33.15 14.63
CA LYS A 323 -17.26 32.18 15.14
C LYS A 323 -18.57 32.30 14.37
N LYS A 324 -19.04 33.53 14.13
CA LYS A 324 -20.20 33.79 13.26
C LYS A 324 -19.91 33.41 11.82
N LEU A 325 -18.77 33.83 11.28
CA LEU A 325 -18.37 33.49 9.92
C LEU A 325 -18.30 31.98 9.73
N GLY A 326 -17.65 31.26 10.65
CA GLY A 326 -17.58 29.79 10.66
C GLY A 326 -18.96 29.13 10.68
N THR A 327 -19.91 29.65 11.45
CA THR A 327 -21.29 29.14 11.48
C THR A 327 -21.98 29.29 10.12
N ILE A 328 -21.75 30.41 9.44
CA ILE A 328 -22.33 30.69 8.12
C ILE A 328 -21.72 29.82 7.01
N VAL A 329 -20.40 29.63 7.01
CA VAL A 329 -19.71 28.92 5.92
C VAL A 329 -19.65 27.39 6.12
N SER A 330 -19.65 26.90 7.36
CA SER A 330 -19.51 25.45 7.63
C SER A 330 -20.66 24.60 7.11
N SER A 331 -21.84 25.18 6.96
CA SER A 331 -23.05 24.51 6.47
C SER A 331 -23.31 24.70 4.98
N ASP A 332 -22.55 25.57 4.30
CA ASP A 332 -22.81 26.02 2.94
C ASP A 332 -21.52 26.01 2.10
N LYS A 333 -21.42 25.01 1.22
CA LYS A 333 -20.22 24.79 0.39
C LYS A 333 -19.91 25.96 -0.55
N GLU A 334 -20.92 26.64 -1.08
CA GLU A 334 -20.72 27.80 -1.96
C GLU A 334 -20.17 28.98 -1.17
N LYS A 335 -20.70 29.22 0.03
CA LYS A 335 -20.17 30.26 0.94
C LYS A 335 -18.74 29.96 1.39
N LEU A 336 -18.42 28.70 1.69
CA LEU A 336 -17.05 28.32 2.03
C LEU A 336 -16.09 28.58 0.86
N ARG A 337 -16.50 28.24 -0.36
CA ARG A 337 -15.74 28.55 -1.57
C ARG A 337 -15.52 30.06 -1.74
N MET A 338 -16.58 30.86 -1.62
CA MET A 338 -16.47 32.32 -1.70
C MET A 338 -15.50 32.90 -0.66
N LEU A 339 -15.49 32.35 0.56
CA LEU A 339 -14.55 32.77 1.60
C LEU A 339 -13.10 32.42 1.21
N ASN A 340 -12.89 31.20 0.72
CA ASN A 340 -11.58 30.72 0.28
C ASN A 340 -11.04 31.54 -0.91
N ASP A 341 -11.89 31.91 -1.87
CA ASP A 341 -11.52 32.74 -3.01
C ASP A 341 -11.01 34.14 -2.59
N ILE A 342 -11.49 34.65 -1.45
CA ILE A 342 -11.02 35.91 -0.86
C ILE A 342 -9.70 35.71 -0.11
N LEU A 343 -9.59 34.63 0.67
CA LEU A 343 -8.46 34.39 1.59
C LEU A 343 -7.22 33.86 0.92
N TRP A 344 -7.35 32.81 0.10
CA TRP A 344 -6.21 32.04 -0.39
C TRP A 344 -5.20 32.87 -1.18
N PRO A 345 -5.59 33.83 -2.05
CA PRO A 345 -4.62 34.68 -2.75
C PRO A 345 -3.77 35.52 -1.79
N SER A 346 -4.39 36.15 -0.79
CA SER A 346 -3.67 36.97 0.20
C SER A 346 -2.80 36.12 1.12
N LEU A 347 -3.30 34.96 1.55
CA LEU A 347 -2.53 34.02 2.36
C LEU A 347 -1.30 33.50 1.59
N LYS A 348 -1.50 33.10 0.33
CA LYS A 348 -0.43 32.67 -0.57
C LYS A 348 0.66 33.73 -0.72
N ASN A 349 0.27 34.99 -0.94
CA ASN A 349 1.24 36.09 -1.04
C ASN A 349 2.03 36.29 0.26
N LYS A 350 1.38 36.15 1.41
CA LYS A 350 2.04 36.25 2.72
C LYS A 350 3.03 35.11 2.94
N VAL A 351 2.63 33.87 2.63
CA VAL A 351 3.50 32.69 2.67
C VAL A 351 4.71 32.87 1.75
N LYS A 352 4.50 33.31 0.50
CA LYS A 352 5.59 33.60 -0.44
C LYS A 352 6.55 34.68 0.07
N GLY A 353 6.02 35.73 0.68
CA GLY A 353 6.82 36.80 1.29
C GLY A 353 7.72 36.29 2.42
N ILE A 354 7.19 35.42 3.28
CA ILE A 354 7.97 34.78 4.35
C ILE A 354 9.05 33.87 3.78
N ILE A 355 8.70 32.99 2.83
CA ILE A 355 9.66 32.09 2.17
C ILE A 355 10.81 32.88 1.51
N ALA A 356 10.49 33.97 0.80
CA ALA A 356 11.49 34.77 0.09
C ALA A 356 12.48 35.50 1.03
N GLN A 357 12.10 35.73 2.29
CA GLN A 357 12.95 36.38 3.29
C GLN A 357 13.68 35.37 4.18
N SER A 358 13.29 34.10 4.13
CA SER A 358 13.88 33.05 4.94
C SER A 358 15.33 32.81 4.55
N LYS A 359 16.18 32.60 5.56
CA LYS A 359 17.57 32.14 5.42
C LYS A 359 17.72 30.68 5.85
N ALA A 360 16.63 30.01 6.21
CA ALA A 360 16.66 28.62 6.59
C ALA A 360 17.00 27.76 5.36
N GLU A 361 17.65 26.62 5.60
CA GLU A 361 17.88 25.65 4.53
C GLU A 361 16.55 24.99 4.12
N PHE A 362 15.67 24.75 5.10
CA PHE A 362 14.35 24.14 4.91
C PHE A 362 13.26 25.01 5.52
N VAL A 363 12.20 25.25 4.73
CA VAL A 363 10.98 25.91 5.16
C VAL A 363 9.82 24.93 5.04
N VAL A 364 9.01 24.80 6.08
CA VAL A 364 7.83 23.94 6.12
C VAL A 364 6.58 24.82 6.10
N VAL A 365 5.79 24.73 5.03
CA VAL A 365 4.48 25.39 4.92
C VAL A 365 3.44 24.45 5.51
N ASP A 366 3.03 24.70 6.75
CA ASP A 366 2.01 23.93 7.45
C ASP A 366 0.60 24.44 7.08
N ALA A 367 -0.09 23.71 6.20
CA ALA A 367 -1.39 24.11 5.66
C ALA A 367 -2.35 22.92 5.47
N ALA A 368 -3.48 22.93 6.18
CA ALA A 368 -4.55 21.95 5.96
C ALA A 368 -5.16 22.05 4.54
N ILE A 369 -5.17 23.26 3.98
CA ILE A 369 -5.73 23.56 2.64
C ILE A 369 -4.74 23.32 1.49
N LEU A 370 -3.53 22.82 1.75
CA LEU A 370 -2.42 22.83 0.78
C LEU A 370 -2.81 22.24 -0.58
N LEU A 371 -3.48 21.09 -0.56
CA LEU A 371 -3.95 20.38 -1.76
C LEU A 371 -5.19 21.05 -2.36
N ASP A 372 -6.15 21.45 -1.52
CA ASP A 372 -7.39 22.09 -1.98
C ASP A 372 -7.13 23.45 -2.65
N ALA A 373 -6.09 24.16 -2.21
CA ALA A 373 -5.65 25.43 -2.79
C ALA A 373 -4.69 25.27 -3.97
N GLY A 374 -4.29 24.04 -4.33
CA GLY A 374 -3.39 23.74 -5.44
C GLY A 374 -1.94 24.18 -5.23
N TRP A 375 -1.52 24.41 -3.97
CA TRP A 375 -0.18 24.92 -3.67
C TRP A 375 0.94 23.88 -3.90
N ASP A 376 0.57 22.61 -4.00
CA ASP A 376 1.46 21.52 -4.40
C ASP A 376 1.86 21.57 -5.89
N THR A 377 1.11 22.28 -6.72
CA THR A 377 1.35 22.36 -8.18
C THR A 377 1.73 23.75 -8.67
N ASP A 378 1.50 24.80 -7.88
CA ASP A 378 1.73 26.19 -8.28
C ASP A 378 3.17 26.71 -8.06
N GLY A 379 4.05 25.83 -7.58
CA GLY A 379 5.47 26.12 -7.33
C GLY A 379 5.77 26.83 -6.00
N ILE A 380 4.81 27.01 -5.09
CA ILE A 380 5.12 27.48 -3.72
C ILE A 380 5.95 26.45 -2.97
N VAL A 381 5.55 25.17 -3.07
CA VAL A 381 6.26 24.07 -2.40
C VAL A 381 7.01 23.25 -3.43
N HIS A 382 8.22 22.85 -3.07
CA HIS A 382 9.07 22.00 -3.89
C HIS A 382 8.72 20.52 -3.71
N GLN A 383 8.23 20.16 -2.52
CA GLN A 383 7.76 18.83 -2.18
C GLN A 383 6.59 18.93 -1.20
N SER A 384 5.57 18.11 -1.38
CA SER A 384 4.49 17.98 -0.40
C SER A 384 4.65 16.70 0.43
N VAL A 385 4.45 16.84 1.73
CA VAL A 385 4.36 15.77 2.72
C VAL A 385 2.90 15.69 3.17
N LEU A 386 2.26 14.59 2.79
CA LEU A 386 0.94 14.24 3.30
C LEU A 386 1.11 13.49 4.62
N TRP A 387 0.79 14.15 5.72
CA TRP A 387 0.77 13.55 7.04
C TRP A 387 -0.53 12.77 7.24
N ILE A 388 -0.42 11.45 7.09
CA ILE A 388 -1.50 10.52 7.35
C ILE A 388 -1.35 10.03 8.78
N GLU A 389 -2.38 10.22 9.61
CA GLU A 389 -2.43 9.62 10.94
C GLU A 389 -2.45 8.10 10.77
N THR A 390 -1.28 7.48 10.88
CA THR A 390 -1.22 6.06 11.15
C THR A 390 -1.39 5.96 12.65
N ILE A 391 -2.52 5.42 13.11
CA ILE A 391 -2.75 5.17 14.54
C ILE A 391 -1.63 4.23 15.02
N LEU A 392 -0.51 4.81 15.46
CA LEU A 392 0.61 4.11 16.07
C LEU A 392 0.36 3.86 17.56
N HIS A 393 -0.79 4.29 18.09
CA HIS A 393 -1.17 4.08 19.48
C HIS A 393 -2.33 3.07 19.62
N PRO A 394 -2.09 1.88 20.23
CA PRO A 394 -3.13 0.88 20.52
C PRO A 394 -4.33 1.44 21.30
N LYS A 395 -4.14 2.53 22.07
CA LYS A 395 -5.18 3.12 22.92
C LYS A 395 -6.19 4.02 22.19
N ARG A 396 -5.96 4.42 20.93
CA ARG A 396 -6.86 5.34 20.20
C ARG A 396 -7.85 4.68 19.23
N GLN A 397 -7.90 3.34 19.13
CA GLN A 397 -8.82 2.61 18.26
C GLN A 397 -10.33 2.88 18.49
N LYS A 398 -10.74 3.57 19.55
CA LYS A 398 -12.15 3.83 19.87
C LYS A 398 -12.79 5.08 19.24
N LYS A 399 -12.06 5.90 18.46
CA LYS A 399 -12.63 7.15 17.91
C LYS A 399 -12.23 7.38 16.45
N GLN A 400 -12.71 6.57 15.53
CA GLN A 400 -12.87 7.01 14.13
C GLN A 400 -14.24 6.57 13.61
N SER A 401 -15.22 7.43 13.85
CA SER A 401 -16.42 7.54 13.03
C SER A 401 -16.13 8.67 12.04
N ILE A 402 -15.79 8.34 10.80
CA ILE A 402 -15.80 9.33 9.72
C ILE A 402 -17.27 9.54 9.36
N HIS A 403 -17.79 10.71 9.69
CA HIS A 403 -19.03 11.20 9.12
C HIS A 403 -18.71 11.96 7.83
N LYS A 404 -19.41 11.51 6.78
CA LYS A 404 -19.53 12.00 5.40
C LYS A 404 -18.46 11.55 4.40
#